data_AF-A0A1C5E6B5-F1
#
_entry.id   AF-A0A1C5E6B5-F1
#
_cell.length_a   1.000
_cell.length_b   1.000
_cell.length_c   1.000
_cell.angle_alpha   90.00
_cell.angle_beta   90.00
_cell.angle_gamma   90.00
#
_symmetry.space_group_name_H-M   'P 1'
#
loop_
_entity.id
_entity.type
_entity.pdbx_description
1 polymer ?
#
loop_
_entity_poly.entity_id
_entity_poly.type
_entity_poly.pdbx_seq_one_letter_code
_entity_poly.pdbx_strand_id
1 'polypeptide(L)' 'MSAPSAPTSRAALLVLADGRFPAGGHAHSGGAEAAVRAGRIRDAQDLAVFCRGRLHTTGLTAAALAAAAARGLDP' A
#
# COMPACT_ATOMS: atom_id res chain seq x y z
N MET A 1 -19.74 -12.70 -21.34
CA MET A 1 -18.28 -12.79 -21.11
C MET A 1 -18.08 -13.22 -19.66
N SER A 2 -17.89 -14.52 -19.43
CA SER A 2 -17.86 -15.11 -18.08
C SER A 2 -16.56 -14.76 -17.35
N ALA A 3 -16.68 -14.31 -16.10
CA ALA A 3 -15.53 -14.07 -15.23
C ALA A 3 -14.89 -15.41 -14.79
N PRO A 4 -13.55 -15.50 -14.67
CA PRO A 4 -12.89 -16.71 -14.22
C PRO A 4 -13.14 -17.00 -12.73
N SER A 5 -13.38 -18.26 -12.41
CA SER A 5 -13.64 -18.82 -11.08
C SER A 5 -12.40 -18.85 -10.18
N ALA A 6 -12.50 -18.30 -8.97
CA ALA A 6 -11.48 -18.29 -7.92
C ALA A 6 -11.15 -19.71 -7.43
N PRO A 7 -9.89 -20.15 -7.51
CA PRO A 7 -8.97 -20.12 -6.35
C PRO A 7 -7.55 -19.60 -6.66
N THR A 8 -7.15 -19.56 -7.93
CA THR A 8 -5.86 -19.01 -8.41
C THR A 8 -5.76 -17.49 -8.16
N SER A 9 -6.90 -16.81 -8.05
CA SER A 9 -6.99 -15.36 -7.79
C SER A 9 -6.62 -14.99 -6.34
N ARG A 10 -7.16 -15.65 -5.31
CA ARG A 10 -6.97 -15.22 -3.91
C ARG A 10 -5.57 -15.52 -3.37
N ALA A 11 -5.03 -16.69 -3.68
CA ALA A 11 -3.68 -17.06 -3.25
C ALA A 11 -2.62 -16.13 -3.88
N ALA A 12 -2.77 -15.80 -5.17
CA ALA A 12 -1.91 -14.84 -5.85
C ALA A 12 -2.01 -13.44 -5.22
N LEU A 13 -3.22 -12.97 -4.88
CA LEU A 13 -3.42 -11.69 -4.19
C LEU A 13 -2.76 -11.67 -2.80
N LEU A 14 -2.81 -12.78 -2.06
CA LEU A 14 -2.15 -12.88 -0.76
C LEU A 14 -0.62 -12.86 -0.89
N VAL A 15 -0.06 -13.52 -1.91
CA VAL A 15 1.38 -13.46 -2.20
C VAL A 15 1.82 -12.04 -2.56
N LEU A 16 1.02 -11.32 -3.37
CA LEU A 16 1.31 -9.92 -3.73
C LEU A 16 1.26 -8.97 -2.52
N ALA A 17 0.39 -9.25 -1.55
CA ALA A 17 0.26 -8.46 -0.32
C ALA A 17 1.27 -8.88 0.78
N ASP A 18 2.04 -9.94 0.58
CA ASP A 18 3.00 -10.44 1.56
C ASP A 18 4.22 -9.51 1.64
N GLY A 19 4.58 -9.08 2.84
CA GLY A 19 5.76 -8.23 3.05
C GLY A 19 7.06 -8.89 2.58
N ARG A 20 7.14 -10.21 2.55
CA ARG A 20 8.31 -10.97 2.07
C ARG A 20 8.39 -11.03 0.54
N PHE A 21 7.40 -10.51 -0.19
CA PHE A 21 7.40 -10.49 -1.63
C PHE A 21 8.65 -9.74 -2.15
N PRO A 22 9.48 -10.35 -3.02
CA PRO A 22 10.80 -9.83 -3.38
C PRO A 22 10.72 -8.69 -4.43
N ALA A 23 9.84 -7.71 -4.22
CA ALA A 23 9.68 -6.55 -5.09
C ALA A 23 10.65 -5.39 -4.79
N GLY A 24 11.60 -5.58 -3.85
CA GLY A 24 12.53 -4.52 -3.43
C GLY A 24 11.89 -3.40 -2.58
N GLY A 25 10.64 -3.57 -2.13
CA GLY A 25 9.82 -2.53 -1.50
C GLY A 25 9.96 -2.32 0.01
N HIS A 26 10.98 -2.89 0.66
CA HIS A 26 11.25 -2.61 2.09
C HIS A 26 11.89 -1.23 2.31
N ALA A 27 12.13 -0.45 1.25
CA ALA A 27 13.24 0.49 1.29
C ALA A 27 12.97 1.83 1.97
N HIS A 28 11.74 2.29 2.20
CA HIS A 28 11.52 3.54 2.94
C HIS A 28 10.31 3.46 3.88
N SER A 29 10.51 3.87 5.14
CA SER A 29 9.47 4.03 6.17
C SER A 29 8.31 4.97 5.78
N GLY A 30 8.35 5.54 4.57
CA GLY A 30 7.40 6.48 3.98
C GLY A 30 7.10 7.64 4.92
N GLY A 31 8.18 8.22 5.46
CA GLY A 31 8.15 9.39 6.34
C GLY A 31 7.88 9.10 7.80
N ALA A 32 7.62 7.85 8.20
CA ALA A 32 7.33 7.51 9.60
C ALA A 32 8.55 7.77 10.50
N GLU A 33 9.77 7.40 10.07
CA GLU A 33 10.99 7.67 10.85
C GLU A 33 11.22 9.18 11.07
N ALA A 34 11.00 9.99 10.03
CA ALA A 34 11.10 11.44 10.14
C ALA A 34 10.01 12.03 11.04
N ALA A 35 8.79 11.47 11.02
CA ALA A 35 7.70 11.89 11.90
C ALA A 35 7.96 11.53 13.36
N VAL A 36 8.58 10.38 13.64
CA VAL A 36 9.08 10.00 14.98
C VAL A 36 10.17 10.97 15.44
N ARG A 37 11.20 11.22 14.61
CA ARG A 37 12.27 12.17 14.94
C ARG A 37 11.76 13.59 15.22
N ALA A 38 10.67 13.99 14.58
CA ALA A 38 10.01 15.27 14.80
C ALA A 38 9.03 15.30 16.00
N GLY A 39 8.92 14.20 16.76
CA GLY A 39 8.01 14.11 17.91
C GLY A 39 6.52 14.04 17.57
N ARG A 40 6.17 13.82 16.30
CA ARG A 40 4.78 13.74 15.81
C ARG A 40 4.17 12.35 15.96
N ILE A 41 5.00 11.31 16.05
CA ILE A 41 4.59 9.93 16.35
C ILE A 41 5.33 9.50 17.61
N ARG A 42 4.57 9.26 18.69
CA ARG A 42 5.14 8.85 19.99
C ARG A 42 4.60 7.53 20.49
N ASP A 43 3.46 7.10 19.96
CA ASP A 43 2.79 5.85 20.33
C ASP A 43 2.02 5.25 19.14
N ALA A 44 1.36 4.13 19.39
CA ALA A 44 0.57 3.41 18.39
C ALA A 44 -0.66 4.22 17.90
N GLN A 45 -1.22 5.09 18.73
CA GLN A 45 -2.37 5.91 18.36
C GLN A 45 -1.94 7.00 17.37
N ASP A 46 -0.83 7.69 17.65
CA ASP A 46 -0.22 8.66 16.74
C ASP A 46 0.16 7.99 15.40
N LEU A 47 0.72 6.77 15.45
CA LEU A 47 1.04 6.00 14.25
C LEU A 47 -0.22 5.66 13.44
N ALA A 48 -1.30 5.26 14.08
CA ALA A 48 -2.57 4.97 13.40
C ALA A 48 -3.15 6.22 12.71
N VAL A 49 -3.07 7.39 13.35
CA VAL A 49 -3.45 8.67 12.76
C VAL A 49 -2.56 9.01 11.57
N PHE A 50 -1.24 8.86 11.71
CA PHE A 50 -0.29 9.07 10.62
C PHE A 50 -0.59 8.17 9.41
N CYS A 51 -0.80 6.87 9.64
CA CYS A 51 -1.14 5.91 8.60
C CYS A 51 -2.44 6.29 7.88
N ARG A 52 -3.47 6.71 8.63
CA ARG A 52 -4.74 7.19 8.04
C ARG A 52 -4.51 8.43 7.17
N GLY A 53 -3.73 9.40 7.65
CA GLY A 53 -3.35 10.58 6.86
C GLY A 53 -2.64 10.21 5.56
N ARG A 54 -1.74 9.21 5.60
CA ARG A 54 -1.09 8.73 4.37
C ARG A 54 -2.04 8.05 3.40
N LEU A 55 -3.01 7.28 3.89
CA LEU A 55 -4.02 6.64 3.03
C LEU A 55 -4.79 7.67 2.21
N HIS A 56 -5.11 8.82 2.81
CA HIS A 56 -5.82 9.91 2.14
C HIS A 56 -4.95 10.75 1.19
N THR A 57 -3.63 10.56 1.17
CA THR A 57 -2.70 11.37 0.36
C THR A 57 -1.95 10.50 -0.65
N THR A 58 -0.74 10.06 -0.32
CA THR A 58 0.08 9.20 -1.20
C THR A 58 -0.60 7.86 -1.48
N GLY A 59 -1.30 7.31 -0.49
CA GLY A 59 -2.04 6.05 -0.63
C GLY A 59 -3.15 6.15 -1.69
N LEU A 60 -3.93 7.24 -1.67
CA LEU A 60 -4.99 7.47 -2.65
C LEU A 60 -4.43 7.58 -4.08
N THR A 61 -3.31 8.29 -4.25
CA THR A 61 -2.66 8.46 -5.56
C THR A 61 -2.14 7.12 -6.09
N ALA A 62 -1.44 6.35 -5.26
CA ALA A 62 -0.94 5.03 -5.63
C ALA A 62 -2.10 4.07 -5.97
N ALA A 63 -3.19 4.10 -5.21
CA ALA A 63 -4.38 3.30 -5.48
C ALA A 63 -5.06 3.67 -6.82
N ALA A 64 -5.15 4.97 -7.12
CA ALA A 64 -5.71 5.44 -8.39
C ALA A 64 -4.88 4.97 -9.59
N LEU A 65 -3.55 5.08 -9.51
CA LEU A 65 -2.64 4.60 -10.56
C LEU A 65 -2.69 3.08 -10.70
N ALA A 66 -2.69 2.33 -9.60
CA ALA A 66 -2.83 0.88 -9.63
C ALA A 66 -4.16 0.45 -10.29
N ALA A 67 -5.26 1.15 -9.97
CA ALA A 67 -6.57 0.91 -10.59
C ALA A 67 -6.61 1.31 -12.08
N ALA A 68 -5.87 2.34 -12.49
CA ALA A 68 -5.73 2.71 -13.90
C ALA A 68 -4.96 1.63 -14.68
N ALA A 69 -3.80 1.20 -14.17
CA ALA A 69 -2.99 0.15 -14.77
C ALA A 69 -3.75 -1.19 -14.85
N ALA A 70 -4.48 -1.57 -13.79
CA ALA A 70 -5.31 -2.77 -13.80
C ALA A 70 -6.43 -2.74 -14.85
N ARG A 71 -6.84 -1.54 -15.29
CA ARG A 71 -7.80 -1.34 -16.39
C ARG A 71 -7.15 -1.25 -17.77
N GLY A 72 -5.83 -1.41 -17.86
CA GLY A 72 -5.07 -1.32 -19.11
C GLY A 72 -4.94 0.10 -19.66
N LEU A 73 -5.08 1.12 -18.79
CA LEU A 73 -4.77 2.49 -19.16
C LEU A 73 -3.24 2.64 -19.24
N ASP A 74 -2.78 3.28 -20.33
CA ASP A 74 -1.39 3.72 -20.47
C ASP A 74 -1.09 4.76 -19.36
N PRO A 75 0.06 4.69 -18.65
CA PRO A 75 0.46 5.64 -17.61
C PRO A 75 0.36 7.13 -17.99
#